data_AF-A0A2Z6LLI1-F1
#
_entry.id   AF-A0A2Z6LLI1-F1
#
_cell.length_a   1.000
_cell.length_b   1.000
_cell.length_c   1.000
_cell.angle_alpha   90.00
_cell.angle_beta   90.00
_cell.angle_gamma   90.00
#
_symmetry.space_group_name_H-M   'P 1'
#
loop_
_entity.id
_entity.type
_entity.pdbx_description
1 polymer ?
#
loop_
_entity_poly.entity_id
_entity_poly.type
_entity_poly.pdbx_seq_one_letter_code
_entity_poly.pdbx_strand_id
1 'polypeptide(L)'
;MTSVADENGLRHVLLCRVILGKVENVPADSKQSQPSSKHYDTGVDDISSPTKHIIWTAFMNSYIHPDYILSFNYNSITDPVVFGTLKPRSEYVLFPNLVAKISNHLKPSQMSLLHKSYRIYQEQKITREVWINKVRKIVGDRLLHSVITGGGDVRPI
;
A
#
# COMPACT_ATOMS: atom_id res chain seq x y z
N MET A 1 10.31 1.49 8.29
CA MET A 1 10.90 2.79 7.93
C MET A 1 9.82 3.62 7.27
N THR A 2 9.60 4.84 7.74
CA THR A 2 8.70 5.81 7.09
C THR A 2 9.52 7.05 6.76
N SER A 3 9.59 7.42 5.48
CA SER A 3 10.23 8.67 5.06
C SER A 3 9.35 9.85 5.44
N VAL A 4 9.93 10.95 5.93
CA VAL A 4 9.19 12.18 6.29
C VAL A 4 8.85 12.94 5.01
N ALA A 5 7.70 13.62 4.99
CA ALA A 5 7.32 14.45 3.87
C ALA A 5 8.14 15.75 3.84
N ASP A 6 8.55 16.19 2.66
CA ASP A 6 9.17 17.49 2.43
C ASP A 6 8.15 18.63 2.49
N GLU A 7 8.59 19.86 2.19
CA GLU A 7 7.73 21.05 2.11
C GLU A 7 6.62 20.95 1.06
N ASN A 8 6.76 20.06 0.07
CA ASN A 8 5.81 19.80 -1.01
C ASN A 8 4.90 18.59 -0.72
N GLY A 9 5.02 17.97 0.46
CA GLY A 9 4.28 16.75 0.80
C GLY A 9 4.85 15.47 0.18
N LEU A 10 6.00 15.53 -0.49
CA LEU A 10 6.66 14.38 -1.11
C LEU A 10 7.52 13.63 -0.11
N ARG A 11 7.51 12.31 -0.24
CA ARG A 11 8.37 11.40 0.51
C ARG A 11 9.42 10.85 -0.43
N HIS A 12 10.65 10.77 0.05
CA HIS A 12 11.78 10.29 -0.75
C HIS A 12 12.37 9.02 -0.15
N VAL A 13 12.70 8.07 -1.02
CA VAL A 13 13.39 6.83 -0.66
C VAL A 13 14.56 6.66 -1.62
N LEU A 14 15.72 6.33 -1.08
CA LEU A 14 16.90 6.01 -1.87
C LEU A 14 16.94 4.50 -2.14
N LEU A 15 16.95 4.13 -3.41
CA LEU A 15 17.25 2.78 -3.85
C LEU A 15 18.77 2.66 -4.01
N CYS A 16 19.37 1.75 -3.25
CA CYS A 16 20.82 1.52 -3.26
C CYS A 16 21.15 0.12 -3.77
N ARG A 17 22.29 0.01 -4.44
CA ARG A 17 23.02 -1.26 -4.57
C ARG A 17 23.95 -1.39 -3.38
N VAL A 18 23.96 -2.54 -2.74
CA VAL A 18 24.72 -2.77 -1.51
C VAL A 18 25.59 -4.02 -1.65
N ILE A 19 26.85 -3.92 -1.23
CA ILE A 19 27.75 -5.06 -1.10
C ILE A 19 27.46 -5.71 0.26
N LEU A 20 26.99 -6.96 0.28
CA LEU A 20 26.63 -7.64 1.54
C LEU A 20 27.81 -8.40 2.16
N GLY A 21 28.70 -8.97 1.36
CA GLY A 21 29.82 -9.77 1.86
C GLY A 21 29.34 -10.95 2.72
N LYS A 22 30.06 -11.24 3.81
CA LYS A 22 29.68 -12.22 4.82
C LYS A 22 28.74 -11.58 5.82
N VAL A 23 27.54 -12.15 5.91
CA VAL A 23 26.44 -11.58 6.68
C VAL A 23 26.31 -12.27 8.04
N GLU A 24 26.15 -11.50 9.12
CA GLU A 24 25.81 -12.01 10.44
C GLU A 24 24.35 -11.70 10.83
N ASN A 25 23.80 -12.49 11.75
CA ASN A 25 22.53 -12.14 12.38
C ASN A 25 22.76 -11.12 13.50
N VAL A 26 22.01 -10.02 13.48
CA VAL A 26 22.05 -8.98 14.51
C VAL A 26 20.68 -8.92 15.19
N PRO A 27 20.55 -9.42 16.43
CA PRO A 27 19.29 -9.37 17.17
C PRO A 27 18.80 -7.94 17.41
N ALA A 28 17.48 -7.77 17.54
CA ALA A 28 16.85 -6.45 17.72
C ALA A 28 17.39 -5.66 18.95
N ASP A 29 17.80 -6.36 20.01
CA ASP A 29 18.31 -5.76 21.25
C ASP A 29 19.84 -5.62 21.26
N SER A 30 20.50 -5.82 20.11
CA SER A 30 21.95 -5.74 20.00
C SER A 30 22.47 -4.32 20.21
N LYS A 31 23.59 -4.21 20.92
CA LYS A 31 24.36 -2.96 21.10
C LYS A 31 25.57 -2.87 20.18
N GLN A 32 25.64 -3.72 19.16
CA GLN A 32 26.73 -3.72 18.18
C GLN A 32 26.78 -2.41 17.40
N SER A 33 27.99 -1.86 17.26
CA SER A 33 28.31 -0.70 16.42
C SER A 33 29.25 -1.04 15.26
N GLN A 34 29.66 -2.30 15.17
CA GLN A 34 30.59 -2.87 14.20
C GLN A 34 30.36 -4.39 14.11
N PRO A 35 30.97 -5.09 13.14
CA PRO A 35 30.81 -6.54 13.04
C PRO A 35 31.24 -7.26 14.33
N SER A 36 30.59 -8.38 14.69
CA SER A 36 30.97 -9.16 15.87
C SER A 36 32.39 -9.73 15.78
N SER A 37 32.89 -9.93 14.56
CA SER A 37 34.25 -10.42 14.29
C SER A 37 34.73 -10.01 12.89
N LYS A 38 36.02 -10.22 12.62
CA LYS A 38 36.62 -9.99 11.29
C LYS A 38 36.10 -10.94 10.20
N HIS A 39 35.28 -11.93 10.55
CA HIS A 39 34.69 -12.85 9.59
C HIS A 39 33.39 -12.34 8.98
N TYR A 40 32.87 -11.21 9.44
CA TYR A 40 31.62 -10.62 8.96
C TYR A 40 31.84 -9.21 8.45
N ASP A 41 31.04 -8.85 7.45
CA ASP A 41 31.09 -7.56 6.77
C ASP A 41 29.82 -6.75 7.09
N THR A 42 28.64 -7.37 7.00
CA THR A 42 27.33 -6.72 7.19
C THR A 42 26.40 -7.55 8.08
N GLY A 43 25.30 -6.96 8.53
CA GLY A 43 24.33 -7.62 9.41
C GLY A 43 22.92 -7.68 8.81
N VAL A 44 22.13 -8.65 9.26
CA VAL A 44 20.68 -8.76 8.99
C VAL A 44 19.91 -9.11 10.25
N ASP A 45 18.62 -8.76 10.26
CA ASP A 45 17.70 -9.11 11.35
C ASP A 45 17.34 -10.60 11.38
N ASP A 46 17.21 -11.24 10.22
CA ASP A 46 17.00 -12.68 10.08
C ASP A 46 17.79 -13.21 8.86
N ILE A 47 18.55 -14.31 9.03
CA ILE A 47 19.39 -14.85 7.96
C ILE A 47 18.54 -15.53 6.86
N SER A 48 17.41 -16.14 7.22
CA SER A 48 16.59 -16.90 6.29
C SER A 48 15.65 -15.99 5.48
N SER A 49 15.18 -14.91 6.08
CA SER A 49 14.21 -13.97 5.52
C SER A 49 14.48 -12.53 6.00
N PRO A 50 15.57 -11.88 5.52
CA PRO A 50 15.97 -10.57 5.99
C PRO A 50 14.96 -9.48 5.61
N THR A 51 14.55 -8.67 6.59
CA THR A 51 13.73 -7.47 6.35
C THR A 51 14.50 -6.17 6.57
N LYS A 52 15.66 -6.25 7.23
CA LYS A 52 16.56 -5.13 7.49
C LYS A 52 18.00 -5.56 7.26
N HIS A 53 18.75 -4.74 6.54
CA HIS A 53 20.19 -4.89 6.38
C HIS A 53 20.89 -3.79 7.17
N ILE A 54 22.01 -4.13 7.79
CA ILE A 54 22.82 -3.25 8.62
C ILE A 54 24.19 -3.15 7.97
N ILE A 55 24.51 -1.94 7.53
CA ILE A 55 25.84 -1.56 7.04
C ILE A 55 26.47 -0.69 8.11
N TRP A 56 27.57 -1.15 8.68
CA TRP A 56 28.28 -0.40 9.72
C TRP A 56 28.84 0.90 9.17
N THR A 57 28.89 1.94 10.00
CA THR A 57 29.31 3.29 9.58
C THR A 57 30.67 3.31 8.89
N ALA A 58 31.61 2.46 9.32
CA ALA A 58 32.95 2.33 8.73
C ALA A 58 32.92 1.92 7.24
N PHE A 59 31.84 1.31 6.76
CA PHE A 59 31.71 0.79 5.39
C PHE A 59 30.66 1.52 4.56
N MET A 60 29.98 2.52 5.12
CA MET A 60 28.86 3.21 4.46
C MET A 60 29.23 3.76 3.07
N ASN A 61 30.41 4.37 2.94
CA ASN A 61 30.85 5.01 1.68
C ASN A 61 31.39 4.04 0.63
N SER A 62 31.76 2.83 1.02
CA SER A 62 32.35 1.82 0.12
C SER A 62 31.36 0.71 -0.23
N TYR A 63 30.38 0.44 0.63
CA TYR A 63 29.45 -0.68 0.47
C TYR A 63 28.08 -0.24 -0.04
N ILE A 64 27.74 1.06 0.04
CA ILE A 64 26.47 1.59 -0.43
C ILE A 64 26.71 2.42 -1.69
N HIS A 65 26.08 2.00 -2.78
CA HIS A 65 26.02 2.77 -4.01
C HIS A 65 24.59 3.27 -4.23
N PRO A 66 24.33 4.58 -4.06
CA PRO A 66 23.06 5.21 -4.39
C PRO A 66 22.77 5.04 -5.89
N ASP A 67 21.65 4.42 -6.25
CA ASP A 67 21.32 4.13 -7.66
C ASP A 67 20.18 5.06 -8.13
N TYR A 68 19.11 5.18 -7.34
CA TYR A 68 17.95 6.01 -7.69
C TYR A 68 17.32 6.67 -6.47
N ILE A 69 16.77 7.86 -6.65
CA ILE A 69 15.87 8.49 -5.66
C ILE A 69 14.44 8.31 -6.17
N LEU A 70 13.62 7.57 -5.40
CA LEU A 70 12.20 7.44 -5.64
C LEU A 70 11.47 8.50 -4.79
N SER A 71 10.75 9.39 -5.47
CA SER A 71 9.92 10.40 -4.82
C SER A 71 8.45 10.05 -5.05
N PHE A 72 7.67 9.99 -3.98
CA PHE A 72 6.25 9.67 -4.04
C PHE A 72 5.46 10.46 -3.00
N ASN A 73 4.22 10.80 -3.30
CA ASN A 73 3.28 11.26 -2.30
C ASN A 73 2.45 10.07 -1.81
N TYR A 74 2.28 9.94 -0.49
CA TYR A 74 1.27 9.08 0.10
C TYR A 74 0.19 9.95 0.74
N ASN A 75 -0.73 10.46 -0.09
CA ASN A 75 -1.99 10.97 0.41
C ASN A 75 -2.81 9.74 0.81
N SER A 76 -3.08 9.54 2.10
CA SER A 76 -4.05 8.54 2.57
C SER A 76 -5.44 8.96 2.09
N ILE A 77 -5.75 8.66 0.83
CA ILE A 77 -6.99 8.97 0.10
C ILE A 77 -7.62 10.31 0.53
N THR A 78 -7.03 11.40 0.07
CA THR A 78 -7.73 12.62 -0.32
C THR A 78 -6.91 13.27 -1.43
N ASP A 79 -6.90 12.68 -2.63
CA ASP A 79 -6.94 13.44 -3.90
C ASP A 79 -6.80 12.52 -5.12
N PRO A 80 -7.72 12.61 -6.11
CA PRO A 80 -7.75 11.75 -7.29
C PRO A 80 -7.06 12.41 -8.49
N VAL A 81 -5.77 12.75 -8.40
CA VAL A 81 -4.97 13.17 -9.58
C VAL A 81 -3.53 12.82 -9.21
N VAL A 82 -2.87 11.83 -9.81
CA VAL A 82 -2.08 11.97 -11.04
C VAL A 82 -1.70 10.55 -11.45
N PHE A 83 -2.21 10.05 -12.58
CA PHE A 83 -1.46 9.27 -13.56
C PHE A 83 -2.21 9.42 -14.88
N GLY A 84 -1.56 10.11 -15.83
CA GLY A 84 -2.10 10.33 -17.15
C GLY A 84 -2.22 9.01 -17.90
N THR A 85 -3.43 8.46 -17.95
CA THR A 85 -4.00 7.66 -19.05
C THR A 85 -5.46 7.43 -18.68
N LEU A 86 -6.37 8.04 -19.45
CA LEU A 86 -7.83 7.87 -19.41
C LEU A 86 -8.47 8.08 -18.03
N LYS A 87 -8.83 9.34 -17.73
CA LYS A 87 -9.75 9.70 -16.65
C LYS A 87 -11.05 8.89 -16.86
N PRO A 88 -11.39 7.90 -16.04
CA PRO A 88 -12.71 7.30 -16.12
C PRO A 88 -13.70 8.41 -15.78
N ARG A 89 -14.80 8.52 -16.53
CA ARG A 89 -15.86 9.49 -16.25
C ARG A 89 -16.50 9.32 -14.85
N SER A 90 -16.17 8.24 -14.13
CA SER A 90 -16.63 7.97 -12.77
C SER A 90 -15.51 8.11 -11.75
N GLU A 91 -15.74 8.91 -10.70
CA GLU A 91 -14.87 8.95 -9.51
C GLU A 91 -14.66 7.55 -8.93
N TYR A 92 -13.42 7.23 -8.59
CA TYR A 92 -13.11 5.98 -7.89
C TYR A 92 -13.60 6.08 -6.44
N VAL A 93 -14.61 5.30 -6.09
CA VAL A 93 -15.08 5.18 -4.71
C VAL A 93 -14.36 4.01 -4.03
N LEU A 94 -13.74 4.26 -2.87
CA LEU A 94 -13.17 3.21 -2.04
C LEU A 94 -14.27 2.26 -1.54
N PHE A 95 -13.94 0.98 -1.43
CA PHE A 95 -14.91 -0.03 -0.97
C PHE A 95 -15.52 0.28 0.41
N PRO A 96 -14.79 0.73 1.45
CA PRO A 96 -15.38 1.13 2.72
C PRO A 96 -16.40 2.28 2.57
N ASN A 97 -16.10 3.28 1.75
CA ASN A 97 -16.99 4.42 1.49
C ASN A 97 -18.24 3.97 0.72
N LEU A 98 -18.06 3.06 -0.24
CA LEU A 98 -19.16 2.44 -0.97
C LEU A 98 -20.09 1.70 -0.01
N VAL A 99 -19.54 0.82 0.85
CA VAL A 99 -20.27 0.04 1.85
C VAL A 99 -21.03 0.95 2.82
N ALA A 100 -20.40 2.01 3.32
CA ALA A 100 -21.03 2.97 4.23
C ALA A 100 -22.24 3.67 3.59
N LYS A 101 -22.18 3.99 2.29
CA LYS A 101 -23.28 4.65 1.58
C LYS A 101 -24.41 3.69 1.18
N ILE A 102 -24.11 2.42 0.88
CA ILE A 102 -25.13 1.43 0.47
C ILE A 102 -25.68 0.59 1.62
N SER A 103 -25.11 0.67 2.83
CA SER A 103 -25.48 -0.17 3.97
C SER A 103 -26.95 -0.06 4.35
N ASN A 104 -27.49 1.15 4.28
CA ASN A 104 -28.90 1.43 4.62
C ASN A 104 -29.88 1.03 3.50
N HIS A 105 -29.38 0.68 2.31
CA HIS A 105 -30.19 0.39 1.13
C HIS A 105 -30.17 -1.09 0.71
N LEU A 106 -29.36 -1.93 1.37
CA LEU A 106 -29.19 -3.34 1.03
C LEU A 106 -29.72 -4.26 2.11
N LYS A 107 -30.24 -5.42 1.70
CA LYS A 107 -30.61 -6.48 2.64
C LYS A 107 -29.34 -7.10 3.26
N PRO A 108 -29.40 -7.62 4.50
CA PRO A 108 -28.27 -8.29 5.14
C PRO A 108 -27.64 -9.41 4.29
N SER A 109 -28.46 -10.13 3.52
CA SER A 109 -28.00 -11.18 2.60
C SER A 109 -27.16 -10.63 1.44
N GLN A 110 -27.52 -9.48 0.88
CA GLN A 110 -26.75 -8.80 -0.17
C GLN A 110 -25.45 -8.23 0.39
N MET A 111 -25.48 -7.67 1.59
CA MET A 111 -24.29 -7.15 2.26
C MET A 111 -23.28 -8.27 2.56
N SER A 112 -23.75 -9.43 3.03
CA SER A 112 -22.94 -10.61 3.24
C SER A 112 -22.28 -11.11 1.95
N LEU A 113 -23.02 -11.16 0.84
CA LEU A 113 -22.49 -11.52 -0.48
C LEU A 113 -21.42 -10.52 -0.96
N LEU A 114 -21.62 -9.23 -0.70
CA LEU A 114 -20.70 -8.16 -1.06
C LEU A 114 -19.36 -8.32 -0.31
N HIS A 115 -19.40 -8.47 1.03
CA HIS A 115 -18.20 -8.73 1.83
C HIS A 115 -17.48 -10.01 1.43
N LYS A 116 -18.22 -11.09 1.17
CA LYS A 116 -17.65 -12.37 0.69
C LYS A 116 -16.93 -12.18 -0.65
N SER A 117 -17.52 -11.44 -1.58
CA SER A 117 -16.91 -11.16 -2.89
C SER A 117 -15.66 -10.28 -2.77
N TYR A 118 -15.64 -9.33 -1.83
CA TYR A 118 -14.51 -8.46 -1.57
C TYR A 118 -13.33 -9.22 -0.96
N ARG A 119 -13.59 -10.15 -0.02
CA ARG A 119 -12.55 -11.01 0.54
C ARG A 119 -11.85 -11.84 -0.54
N ILE A 120 -12.61 -12.40 -1.49
CA ILE A 120 -12.06 -13.15 -2.63
C ILE A 120 -11.18 -12.27 -3.51
N TYR A 121 -11.55 -10.99 -3.70
CA TYR A 121 -10.73 -10.01 -4.43
C TYR A 121 -9.44 -9.64 -3.65
N GLN A 122 -9.53 -9.44 -2.33
CA GLN A 122 -8.36 -9.17 -1.49
C GLN A 122 -7.35 -10.34 -1.48
N GLU A 123 -7.84 -11.57 -1.57
CA GLU A 123 -7.03 -12.79 -1.73
C GLU A 123 -6.48 -12.98 -3.15
N GLN A 124 -6.63 -11.99 -4.05
CA GLN A 124 -6.15 -11.99 -5.46
C GLN A 124 -6.71 -13.14 -6.33
N LYS A 125 -7.82 -13.76 -5.92
CA LYS A 125 -8.44 -14.88 -6.65
C LYS A 125 -9.30 -14.44 -7.84
N ILE A 126 -9.62 -13.15 -7.94
CA ILE A 126 -10.41 -12.56 -9.04
C ILE A 126 -9.83 -11.18 -9.42
N THR A 127 -9.97 -10.81 -10.70
CA THR A 127 -9.54 -9.48 -11.17
C THR A 127 -10.49 -8.38 -10.71
N ARG A 128 -10.04 -7.13 -10.82
CA ARG A 128 -10.84 -5.94 -10.51
C ARG A 128 -12.10 -5.86 -11.39
N GLU A 129 -12.02 -6.16 -12.69
CA GLU A 129 -13.22 -6.09 -13.54
C GLU A 129 -14.26 -7.13 -13.15
N VAL A 130 -13.82 -8.35 -12.84
CA VAL A 130 -14.70 -9.44 -12.39
C VAL A 130 -15.38 -9.06 -11.08
N TRP A 131 -14.63 -8.46 -10.15
CA TRP A 131 -15.19 -7.99 -8.89
C TRP A 131 -16.21 -6.86 -9.10
N ILE A 132 -15.91 -5.85 -9.93
CA ILE A 132 -16.83 -4.76 -10.25
C ILE A 132 -18.15 -5.29 -10.84
N ASN A 133 -18.07 -6.25 -11.77
CA ASN A 133 -19.26 -6.86 -12.34
C ASN A 133 -20.12 -7.59 -11.30
N LYS A 134 -19.49 -8.21 -10.28
CA LYS A 134 -20.22 -8.80 -9.14
C LYS A 134 -20.88 -7.72 -8.28
N VAL A 135 -20.19 -6.63 -7.98
CA VAL A 135 -20.75 -5.49 -7.22
C VAL A 135 -21.96 -4.91 -7.94
N ARG A 136 -21.87 -4.70 -9.27
CA ARG A 136 -22.99 -4.24 -10.11
C ARG A 136 -24.22 -5.16 -10.04
N LYS A 137 -24.00 -6.48 -10.03
CA LYS A 137 -25.09 -7.47 -9.88
C LYS A 137 -25.71 -7.50 -8.48
N ILE A 138 -24.92 -7.28 -7.43
CA ILE A 138 -25.39 -7.34 -6.03
C ILE A 138 -26.13 -6.06 -5.63
N VAL A 139 -25.55 -4.91 -5.96
CA VAL A 139 -26.01 -3.58 -5.55
C VAL A 139 -26.98 -2.98 -6.56
N GLY A 140 -26.78 -3.26 -7.85
CA GLY A 140 -27.55 -2.69 -8.95
C GLY A 140 -26.97 -1.36 -9.43
N ASP A 141 -26.96 -1.16 -10.74
CA ASP A 141 -26.35 0.01 -11.39
C ASP A 141 -27.03 1.34 -11.00
N ARG A 142 -28.34 1.32 -10.72
CA ARG A 142 -29.09 2.51 -10.29
C ARG A 142 -28.60 3.04 -8.95
N LEU A 143 -28.47 2.16 -7.96
CA LEU A 143 -28.01 2.51 -6.61
C LEU A 143 -26.51 2.85 -6.62
N LEU A 144 -25.71 2.16 -7.42
CA LEU A 144 -24.30 2.51 -7.61
C LEU A 144 -24.15 3.90 -8.22
N HIS A 145 -24.95 4.23 -9.23
CA HIS A 145 -24.93 5.55 -9.85
C HIS A 145 -25.29 6.63 -8.84
N SER A 146 -26.39 6.50 -8.10
CA SER A 146 -26.81 7.49 -7.11
C SER A 146 -25.78 7.73 -5.99
N VAL A 147 -25.04 6.69 -5.60
CA VAL A 147 -24.03 6.75 -4.53
C VAL A 147 -22.70 7.35 -5.00
N ILE A 148 -22.37 7.16 -6.29
CA ILE A 148 -21.13 7.64 -6.91
C ILE A 148 -21.29 9.09 -7.41
N THR A 149 -22.46 9.48 -7.94
CA THR A 149 -22.71 10.85 -8.41
C THR A 149 -23.37 11.75 -7.37
N GLY A 150 -23.98 11.18 -6.34
CA GLY A 150 -24.63 11.90 -5.24
C GLY A 150 -23.65 12.24 -4.11
N GLY A 151 -22.93 13.35 -4.27
CA GLY A 151 -22.28 14.09 -3.19
C GLY A 151 -23.19 15.14 -2.53
N GLY A 152 -24.51 14.93 -2.53
CA GLY A 152 -25.48 15.81 -1.88
C GLY A 152 -26.81 15.10 -1.65
N ASP A 153 -27.25 15.09 -0.39
CA ASP A 153 -28.53 14.65 0.19
C ASP A 153 -29.51 13.87 -0.71
N VAL A 154 -29.72 12.59 -0.37
CA VAL A 154 -30.95 11.88 -0.70
C VAL A 154 -31.90 12.02 0.48
N ARG A 155 -32.91 12.90 0.36
CA ARG A 155 -34.02 12.95 1.32
C ARG A 155 -34.91 11.70 1.16
N PRO A 156 -35.38 11.10 2.26
CA PRO A 156 -36.34 10.02 2.20
C PRO A 156 -37.73 10.55 1.79
N ILE A 157 -38.45 9.73 1.02
CA ILE A 157 -39.92 9.81 0.89
C ILE A 157 -40.52 9.07 2.09
#